data_AF-A0A2T2UFB5-F1
#
_entry.id   AF-A0A2T2UFB5-F1
#
_cell.length_a   1.000
_cell.length_b   1.000
_cell.length_c   1.000
_cell.angle_alpha   90.00
_cell.angle_beta   90.00
_cell.angle_gamma   90.00
#
_symmetry.space_group_name_H-M   'P 1'
#
loop_
_entity.id
_entity.type
_entity.pdbx_description
1 polymer ?
#
loop_
_entity_poly.entity_id
_entity_poly.type
_entity_poly.pdbx_seq_one_letter_code
_entity_poly.pdbx_strand_id
1 'polypeptide(L)'
;MVDEAADAAAMSHLQLQNGTIWRWNRPLVGFDGEGTPHARIEHRVIPGGPSTVDAIANAALFFGLAHYHAVLDSVAPSERLAFATARDNFYAGARRGLQARTVWSDGAAHPVGRLLRQRLVPCAREGLADLGIKTSDIAYYLGVIDERVRTGLGRREARGGSCGVVAVLIGRGRS
;
A
#
# COMPACT_ATOMS: atom_id res chain seq x y z
N MET A 1 16.12 -33.26 -18.84
CA MET A 1 16.64 -32.97 -17.50
C MET A 1 17.25 -31.58 -17.61
N VAL A 2 16.46 -30.56 -17.26
CA VAL A 2 16.87 -29.15 -17.39
C VAL A 2 17.76 -28.87 -16.18
N ASP A 3 18.95 -28.35 -16.43
CA ASP A 3 19.97 -28.11 -15.41
C ASP A 3 19.54 -26.93 -14.51
N GLU A 4 18.99 -27.26 -13.34
CA GLU A 4 18.42 -26.33 -12.37
C GLU A 4 19.48 -25.36 -11.78
N ALA A 5 20.75 -25.78 -11.77
CA ALA A 5 21.87 -24.95 -11.32
C ALA A 5 22.25 -23.86 -12.34
N ALA A 6 21.99 -24.08 -13.63
CA ALA A 6 22.23 -23.09 -14.67
C ALA A 6 21.22 -21.93 -14.62
N ASP A 7 19.97 -22.18 -14.17
CA ASP A 7 18.90 -21.20 -14.07
C ASP A 7 19.09 -20.19 -12.92
N ALA A 8 19.72 -20.62 -11.81
CA ALA A 8 20.04 -19.74 -10.69
C ALA A 8 21.06 -18.66 -11.07
N ALA A 9 22.10 -19.02 -11.84
CA ALA A 9 23.06 -18.08 -12.39
C ALA A 9 22.43 -17.17 -13.47
N ALA A 10 21.46 -17.69 -14.25
CA ALA A 10 20.78 -16.95 -15.31
C ALA A 10 19.97 -15.74 -14.78
N MET A 11 19.44 -15.81 -13.56
CA MET A 11 18.68 -14.70 -12.96
C MET A 11 19.54 -13.66 -12.22
N SER A 12 20.86 -13.80 -12.15
CA SER A 12 21.76 -12.84 -11.50
C SER A 12 21.64 -11.42 -12.08
N HIS A 13 21.54 -11.29 -13.40
CA HIS A 13 21.34 -10.00 -14.07
C HIS A 13 19.97 -9.37 -13.74
N LEU A 14 18.91 -10.19 -13.67
CA LEU A 14 17.56 -9.74 -13.32
C LEU A 14 17.49 -9.29 -11.85
N GLN A 15 18.15 -10.01 -10.94
CA GLN A 15 18.27 -9.63 -9.54
C GLN A 15 19.04 -8.31 -9.37
N LEU A 16 20.17 -8.14 -10.09
CA LEU A 16 20.94 -6.89 -10.10
C LEU A 16 20.10 -5.71 -10.58
N GLN A 17 19.43 -5.84 -11.72
CA GLN A 17 18.57 -4.78 -12.27
C GLN A 17 17.38 -4.44 -11.34
N ASN A 18 16.82 -5.44 -10.65
CA ASN A 18 15.80 -5.20 -9.63
C ASN A 18 16.35 -4.48 -8.38
N GLY A 19 17.66 -4.52 -8.15
CA GLY A 19 18.34 -3.73 -7.13
C GLY A 19 18.49 -2.25 -7.50
N THR A 20 18.66 -1.95 -8.79
CA THR A 20 19.00 -0.59 -9.28
C THR A 20 17.80 0.26 -9.68
N ILE A 21 16.63 -0.34 -9.93
CA ILE A 21 15.42 0.39 -10.30
C ILE A 21 14.52 0.55 -9.07
N TRP A 22 14.25 1.80 -8.69
CA TRP A 22 13.32 2.08 -7.59
C TRP A 22 11.86 2.03 -8.08
N ARG A 23 11.10 1.05 -7.58
CA ARG A 23 9.67 0.86 -7.86
C ARG A 23 8.87 0.88 -6.56
N TRP A 24 7.62 1.35 -6.63
CA TRP A 24 6.68 1.37 -5.50
C TRP A 24 6.23 -0.03 -5.07
N ASN A 25 5.97 -0.90 -6.04
CA ASN A 25 5.81 -2.33 -5.84
C ASN A 25 6.93 -3.01 -6.62
N ARG A 26 7.81 -3.71 -5.92
CA ARG A 26 8.97 -4.36 -6.52
C ARG A 26 8.73 -5.86 -6.60
N PRO A 27 8.60 -6.44 -7.80
CA PRO A 27 8.63 -7.89 -7.94
C PRO A 27 10.05 -8.36 -7.66
N LEU A 28 10.16 -9.34 -6.78
CA LEU A 28 11.39 -10.02 -6.41
C LEU A 28 11.26 -11.46 -6.87
N VAL A 29 12.08 -11.83 -7.84
CA VAL A 29 12.23 -13.20 -8.31
C VAL A 29 13.61 -13.67 -7.88
N GLY A 30 13.68 -14.86 -7.31
CA GLY A 30 14.93 -15.42 -6.83
C GLY A 30 14.76 -16.87 -6.43
N PHE A 31 15.83 -17.41 -5.88
CA PHE A 31 15.88 -18.76 -5.34
C PHE A 31 16.26 -18.67 -3.87
N ASP A 32 15.76 -19.58 -3.04
CA ASP A 32 16.22 -19.71 -1.66
C ASP A 32 17.58 -20.43 -1.58
N GLY A 33 18.08 -20.65 -0.36
CA GLY A 33 19.37 -21.32 -0.13
C GLY A 33 19.41 -22.78 -0.59
N GLU A 34 18.25 -23.39 -0.84
CA GLU A 34 18.10 -24.77 -1.33
C GLU A 34 17.82 -24.82 -2.84
N GLY A 35 17.75 -23.67 -3.51
CA GLY A 35 17.49 -23.58 -4.95
C GLY A 35 16.01 -23.53 -5.32
N THR A 36 15.09 -23.38 -4.36
CA THR A 36 13.65 -23.31 -4.65
C THR A 36 13.29 -21.94 -5.22
N PRO A 37 12.64 -21.85 -6.40
CA PRO A 37 12.23 -20.58 -6.97
C PRO A 37 11.10 -19.94 -6.14
N HIS A 38 11.23 -18.64 -5.88
CA HIS A 38 10.20 -17.84 -5.21
C HIS A 38 9.88 -16.56 -5.98
N ALA A 39 8.65 -16.07 -5.84
CA ALA A 39 8.23 -14.76 -6.28
C ALA A 39 7.59 -14.00 -5.12
N ARG A 40 8.03 -12.76 -4.88
CA ARG A 40 7.49 -11.88 -3.83
C ARG A 40 7.20 -10.50 -4.40
N ILE A 41 6.22 -9.81 -3.84
CA ILE A 41 5.97 -8.39 -4.13
C ILE A 41 6.32 -7.61 -2.87
N GLU A 42 7.28 -6.69 -2.99
CA GLU A 42 7.68 -5.79 -1.93
C GLU A 42 6.98 -4.44 -2.10
N HIS A 43 6.17 -4.04 -1.12
CA HIS A 43 5.50 -2.75 -1.09
C HIS A 43 6.37 -1.71 -0.36
N ARG A 44 6.79 -0.66 -1.06
CA ARG A 44 7.78 0.33 -0.58
C ARG A 44 7.20 1.70 -0.25
N VAL A 45 5.87 1.84 -0.30
CA VAL A 45 5.21 3.16 -0.27
C VAL A 45 4.73 3.56 1.11
N ILE A 46 4.76 2.67 2.11
CA ILE A 46 4.27 3.01 3.46
C ILE A 46 5.21 4.07 4.06
N PRO A 47 4.76 5.32 4.24
CA PRO A 47 5.59 6.33 4.87
C PRO A 47 5.80 5.93 6.34
N GLY A 48 6.98 6.22 6.87
CA GLY A 48 7.20 6.14 8.32
C GLY A 48 6.13 6.96 9.03
N GLY A 49 5.31 6.30 9.86
CA GLY A 49 4.37 7.00 10.74
C GLY A 49 5.15 7.76 11.82
N PRO A 50 4.55 8.79 12.45
CA PRO A 50 5.19 9.49 13.56
C PRO A 50 5.40 8.58 14.79
N SER A 51 4.72 7.43 14.84
CA SER A 51 4.88 6.40 15.86
C SER A 51 4.87 4.99 15.27
N THR A 52 5.37 4.03 16.04
CA THR A 52 5.26 2.59 15.73
C THR A 52 3.80 2.16 15.59
N VAL A 53 2.91 2.71 16.42
CA VAL A 53 1.47 2.40 16.36
C VAL A 53 0.89 2.85 15.01
N ASP A 54 1.28 4.01 14.51
CA ASP A 54 0.84 4.48 13.19
C ASP A 54 1.38 3.60 12.05
N ALA A 55 2.62 3.13 12.16
CA ALA A 55 3.20 2.23 11.18
C ALA A 55 2.43 0.90 11.13
N ILE A 56 2.11 0.32 12.29
CA ILE A 56 1.32 -0.92 12.37
C ILE A 56 -0.12 -0.68 11.90
N ALA A 57 -0.73 0.47 12.23
CA ALA A 57 -2.07 0.81 11.75
C ALA A 57 -2.13 0.92 10.22
N ASN A 58 -1.14 1.56 9.60
CA ASN A 58 -1.03 1.64 8.14
C ASN A 58 -0.80 0.25 7.51
N ALA A 59 0.05 -0.58 8.14
CA ALA A 59 0.29 -1.95 7.69
C ALA A 59 -0.99 -2.80 7.79
N ALA A 60 -1.73 -2.72 8.89
CA ALA A 60 -3.00 -3.42 9.09
C ALA A 60 -4.03 -3.01 8.02
N LEU A 61 -4.18 -1.71 7.76
CA LEU A 61 -5.06 -1.23 6.69
C LEU A 61 -4.63 -1.79 5.32
N PHE A 62 -3.34 -1.73 5.00
CA PHE A 62 -2.82 -2.22 3.73
C PHE A 62 -3.02 -3.73 3.55
N PHE A 63 -2.61 -4.54 4.52
CA PHE A 63 -2.73 -6.00 4.42
C PHE A 63 -4.18 -6.46 4.42
N GLY A 64 -5.04 -5.83 5.23
CA GLY A 64 -6.47 -6.10 5.21
C GLY A 64 -7.09 -5.83 3.84
N LEU A 65 -6.80 -4.68 3.23
CA LEU A 65 -7.30 -4.33 1.90
C LEU A 65 -6.74 -5.23 0.80
N ALA A 66 -5.44 -5.53 0.86
CA ALA A 66 -4.79 -6.40 -0.12
C ALA A 66 -5.39 -7.80 -0.08
N HIS A 67 -5.57 -8.36 1.12
CA HIS A 67 -6.18 -9.67 1.31
C HIS A 67 -7.65 -9.67 0.86
N TYR A 68 -8.43 -8.68 1.30
CA TYR A 68 -9.83 -8.55 0.90
C TYR A 68 -9.99 -8.55 -0.62
N HIS A 69 -9.27 -7.68 -1.33
CA HIS A 69 -9.41 -7.57 -2.78
C HIS A 69 -8.78 -8.72 -3.57
N ALA A 70 -7.84 -9.46 -2.97
CA ALA A 70 -7.21 -10.60 -3.62
C ALA A 70 -7.97 -11.92 -3.41
N VAL A 71 -8.67 -12.07 -2.28
CA VAL A 71 -9.23 -13.36 -1.83
C VAL A 71 -10.74 -13.31 -1.63
N LEU A 72 -11.27 -12.23 -1.05
CA LEU A 72 -12.69 -12.14 -0.66
C LEU A 72 -13.55 -11.44 -1.71
N ASP A 73 -12.98 -10.51 -2.44
CA ASP A 73 -13.67 -9.79 -3.50
C ASP A 73 -13.72 -10.64 -4.77
N SER A 74 -14.94 -10.94 -5.22
CA SER A 74 -15.16 -11.79 -6.39
C SER A 74 -14.73 -11.18 -7.73
N VAL A 75 -14.50 -9.86 -7.78
CA VAL A 75 -14.16 -9.14 -9.01
C VAL A 75 -12.80 -8.45 -8.84
N ALA A 76 -11.86 -8.69 -9.76
CA ALA A 76 -10.55 -8.07 -9.66
C ALA A 76 -10.66 -6.53 -9.73
N PRO A 77 -9.88 -5.78 -8.93
CA PRO A 77 -9.90 -4.31 -8.99
C PRO A 77 -9.65 -3.74 -10.39
N SER A 78 -8.83 -4.41 -11.21
CA SER A 78 -8.51 -4.04 -12.59
C SER A 78 -9.71 -4.08 -13.53
N GLU A 79 -10.75 -4.83 -13.20
CA GLU A 79 -11.98 -4.91 -14.00
C GLU A 79 -12.92 -3.73 -13.73
N ARG A 80 -12.80 -3.09 -12.56
CA ARG A 80 -13.68 -1.99 -12.12
C ARG A 80 -13.00 -0.62 -12.18
N LEU A 81 -11.67 -0.57 -12.20
CA LEU A 81 -10.90 0.66 -12.22
C LEU A 81 -9.73 0.57 -13.20
N ALA A 82 -9.77 1.40 -14.24
CA ALA A 82 -8.68 1.50 -15.18
C ALA A 82 -7.38 1.95 -14.49
N PHE A 83 -6.24 1.36 -14.90
CA PHE A 83 -4.95 1.66 -14.29
C PHE A 83 -4.58 3.14 -14.38
N ALA A 84 -4.90 3.81 -15.50
CA ALA A 84 -4.67 5.26 -15.64
C ALA A 84 -5.41 6.06 -14.57
N THR A 85 -6.66 5.71 -14.29
CA THR A 85 -7.47 6.33 -13.22
C THR A 85 -6.88 6.02 -11.84
N ALA A 86 -6.46 4.79 -11.58
CA ALA A 86 -5.80 4.41 -10.33
C ALA A 86 -4.50 5.20 -10.10
N ARG A 87 -3.69 5.38 -11.15
CA ARG A 87 -2.48 6.21 -11.14
C ARG A 87 -2.80 7.68 -10.86
N ASP A 88 -3.82 8.23 -11.52
CA ASP A 88 -4.20 9.62 -11.34
C ASP A 88 -4.76 9.88 -9.92
N ASN A 89 -5.54 8.94 -9.39
CA ASN A 89 -5.99 8.91 -8.00
C ASN A 89 -4.80 8.88 -7.02
N PHE A 90 -3.80 8.03 -7.28
CA PHE A 90 -2.60 7.94 -6.46
C PHE A 90 -1.90 9.30 -6.36
N TYR A 91 -1.66 9.96 -7.50
CA TYR A 91 -1.01 11.27 -7.50
C TYR A 91 -1.89 12.38 -6.92
N ALA A 92 -3.22 12.29 -7.05
CA ALA A 92 -4.14 13.21 -6.38
C ALA A 92 -4.04 13.07 -4.86
N GLY A 93 -4.03 11.83 -4.35
CA GLY A 93 -3.75 11.52 -2.96
C GLY A 93 -2.39 12.07 -2.54
N ALA A 94 -1.34 11.86 -3.33
CA ALA A 94 -0.01 12.31 -2.98
C ALA A 94 0.11 13.83 -2.84
N ARG A 95 -0.62 14.59 -3.68
CA ARG A 95 -0.58 16.06 -3.61
C ARG A 95 -1.52 16.65 -2.55
N ARG A 96 -2.67 16.02 -2.30
CA ARG A 96 -3.77 16.62 -1.52
C ARG A 96 -4.08 15.87 -0.22
N GLY A 97 -3.45 14.72 0.03
CA GLY A 97 -3.71 13.86 1.17
C GLY A 97 -5.20 13.51 1.30
N LEU A 98 -5.74 13.63 2.53
CA LEU A 98 -7.15 13.38 2.82
C LEU A 98 -8.12 14.35 2.13
N GLN A 99 -7.64 15.49 1.62
CA GLN A 99 -8.44 16.45 0.83
C GLN A 99 -8.56 16.03 -0.65
N ALA A 100 -7.92 14.93 -1.05
CA ALA A 100 -8.06 14.40 -2.39
C ALA A 100 -9.48 13.88 -2.66
N ARG A 101 -9.82 13.84 -3.95
CA ARG A 101 -10.96 13.10 -4.47
C ARG A 101 -10.43 11.93 -5.30
N THR A 102 -11.06 10.78 -5.14
CA THR A 102 -10.66 9.51 -5.76
C THR A 102 -11.84 8.98 -6.57
N VAL A 103 -11.64 8.75 -7.85
CA VAL A 103 -12.59 7.98 -8.68
C VAL A 103 -12.55 6.53 -8.23
N TRP A 104 -13.71 5.96 -7.87
CA TRP A 104 -13.77 4.59 -7.36
C TRP A 104 -14.43 3.64 -8.35
N SER A 105 -14.67 2.39 -7.93
CA SER A 105 -15.25 1.31 -8.74
C SER A 105 -16.68 1.59 -9.25
N ASP A 106 -17.38 2.57 -8.67
CA ASP A 106 -18.68 3.04 -9.15
C ASP A 106 -18.56 4.16 -10.22
N GLY A 107 -17.35 4.46 -10.68
CA GLY A 107 -17.07 5.50 -11.66
C GLY A 107 -17.18 6.94 -11.12
N ALA A 108 -17.63 7.12 -9.87
CA ALA A 108 -17.81 8.43 -9.27
C ALA A 108 -16.56 8.85 -8.47
N ALA A 109 -16.30 10.17 -8.44
CA ALA A 109 -15.27 10.74 -7.60
C ALA A 109 -15.79 10.95 -6.17
N HIS A 110 -15.11 10.38 -5.18
CA HIS A 110 -15.47 10.49 -3.76
C HIS A 110 -14.39 11.22 -2.96
N PRO A 111 -14.74 11.98 -1.90
CA PRO A 111 -13.75 12.45 -0.93
C PRO A 111 -13.03 11.24 -0.30
N VAL A 112 -11.70 11.28 -0.26
CA VAL A 112 -10.89 10.16 0.25
C VAL A 112 -11.27 9.78 1.68
N GLY A 113 -11.48 10.77 2.55
CA GLY A 113 -11.90 10.48 3.94
C GLY A 113 -13.23 9.73 4.02
N ARG A 114 -14.21 10.07 3.17
CA ARG A 114 -15.49 9.34 3.10
C ARG A 114 -15.28 7.92 2.60
N LEU A 115 -14.51 7.76 1.52
CA LEU A 115 -14.22 6.46 0.92
C LEU A 115 -13.50 5.53 1.91
N LEU A 116 -12.52 6.06 2.65
CA LEU A 116 -11.80 5.32 3.69
C LEU A 116 -12.74 4.79 4.75
N ARG A 117 -13.56 5.66 5.36
CA ARG A 117 -14.42 5.26 6.48
C ARG A 117 -15.58 4.36 6.08
N GLN A 118 -16.21 4.63 4.95
CA GLN A 118 -17.44 3.95 4.55
C GLN A 118 -17.20 2.67 3.75
N ARG A 119 -16.03 2.51 3.13
CA ARG A 119 -15.74 1.34 2.28
C ARG A 119 -14.43 0.65 2.67
N LEU A 120 -13.32 1.38 2.67
CA LEU A 120 -12.00 0.74 2.77
C LEU A 120 -11.71 0.17 4.16
N VAL A 121 -12.02 0.89 5.24
CA VAL A 121 -11.83 0.40 6.61
C VAL A 121 -12.70 -0.83 6.90
N PRO A 122 -13.99 -0.87 6.52
CA PRO A 122 -14.79 -2.09 6.56
C PRO A 122 -14.16 -3.27 5.80
N CYS A 123 -13.75 -3.08 4.54
CA CYS A 123 -13.09 -4.14 3.75
C CYS A 123 -11.79 -4.61 4.40
N ALA A 124 -10.97 -3.70 4.94
CA ALA A 124 -9.75 -4.05 5.65
C ALA A 124 -10.02 -4.89 6.90
N ARG A 125 -11.09 -4.58 7.63
CA ARG A 125 -11.51 -5.34 8.81
C ARG A 125 -11.88 -6.77 8.44
N GLU A 126 -12.63 -6.96 7.35
CA GLU A 126 -13.00 -8.28 6.84
C GLU A 126 -11.76 -9.06 6.39
N GLY A 127 -10.87 -8.43 5.63
CA GLY A 127 -9.62 -9.07 5.18
C GLY A 127 -8.71 -9.48 6.34
N LEU A 128 -8.56 -8.64 7.37
CA LEU A 128 -7.78 -8.99 8.56
C LEU A 128 -8.44 -10.11 9.40
N ALA A 129 -9.77 -10.13 9.46
CA ALA A 129 -10.50 -11.17 10.16
C ALA A 129 -10.32 -12.53 9.48
N ASP A 130 -10.35 -12.57 8.14
CA ASP A 130 -10.10 -13.78 7.35
C ASP A 130 -8.64 -14.27 7.47
N LEU A 131 -7.68 -13.35 7.63
CA LEU A 131 -6.29 -13.66 8.00
C LEU A 131 -6.13 -14.18 9.44
N GLY A 132 -7.20 -14.28 10.23
CA GLY A 132 -7.17 -14.78 11.61
C GLY A 132 -6.60 -13.80 12.64
N ILE A 133 -6.50 -12.50 12.31
CA ILE A 133 -6.03 -11.49 13.25
C ILE A 133 -7.08 -11.27 14.34
N LYS A 134 -6.62 -11.10 15.59
CA LYS A 134 -7.52 -10.91 16.74
C LYS A 134 -8.41 -9.68 16.57
N THR A 135 -9.70 -9.83 16.85
CA THR A 135 -10.69 -8.75 16.76
C THR A 135 -10.30 -7.51 17.57
N SER A 136 -9.67 -7.68 18.73
CA SER A 136 -9.15 -6.59 19.56
C SER A 136 -8.10 -5.75 18.84
N ASP A 137 -7.17 -6.42 18.14
CA ASP A 137 -6.05 -5.77 17.45
C ASP A 137 -6.57 -5.06 16.20
N ILE A 138 -7.48 -5.70 15.46
CA ILE A 138 -8.16 -5.08 14.32
C ILE A 138 -8.91 -3.81 14.76
N ALA A 139 -9.68 -3.88 15.86
CA ALA A 139 -10.41 -2.74 16.39
C ALA A 139 -9.46 -1.60 16.81
N TYR A 140 -8.37 -1.92 17.50
CA TYR A 140 -7.37 -0.95 17.94
C TYR A 140 -6.70 -0.26 16.76
N TYR A 141 -6.09 -1.01 15.85
CA TYR A 141 -5.29 -0.45 14.75
C TYR A 141 -6.13 0.26 13.69
N LEU A 142 -7.28 -0.31 13.31
CA LEU A 142 -8.18 0.39 12.37
C LEU A 142 -8.90 1.58 13.03
N GLY A 143 -9.08 1.56 14.35
CA GLY A 143 -9.57 2.71 15.11
C GLY A 143 -8.64 3.92 15.01
N VAL A 144 -7.32 3.70 15.03
CA VAL A 144 -6.33 4.78 14.79
C VAL A 144 -6.52 5.42 13.40
N ILE A 145 -6.76 4.62 12.37
CA ILE A 145 -7.02 5.13 11.02
C ILE A 145 -8.32 5.94 10.97
N ASP A 146 -9.43 5.42 11.52
CA ASP A 146 -10.72 6.11 11.52
C ASP A 146 -10.63 7.47 12.24
N GLU A 147 -9.97 7.51 13.39
CA GLU A 147 -9.80 8.73 14.17
C GLU A 147 -8.99 9.78 13.41
N ARG A 148 -7.92 9.38 12.70
CA ARG A 148 -7.14 10.29 11.84
C ARG A 148 -7.95 10.89 10.72
N VAL A 149 -8.82 10.07 10.09
CA VAL A 149 -9.68 10.54 9.02
C VAL A 149 -10.74 11.49 9.56
N ARG A 150 -11.33 11.19 10.74
CA ARG A 150 -12.37 12.02 11.38
C ARG A 150 -11.85 13.39 11.79
N THR A 151 -10.66 13.43 12.38
CA THR A 151 -10.08 14.65 12.95
C THR A 151 -9.37 15.52 11.92
N GLY A 152 -9.11 14.99 10.72
CA GLY A 152 -8.28 15.66 9.71
C GLY A 152 -6.83 15.89 10.16
N LEU A 153 -6.44 15.33 11.31
CA LEU A 153 -5.13 15.50 11.93
C LEU A 153 -4.11 14.57 11.25
N GLY A 154 -3.33 15.13 10.32
CA GLY A 154 -1.89 14.92 10.43
C GLY A 154 -1.44 15.71 11.65
N ARG A 155 -0.99 15.06 12.73
CA ARG A 155 -0.57 15.73 13.97
C ARG A 155 0.37 16.90 13.61
N ARG A 156 -0.11 18.13 13.80
CA ARG A 156 0.71 19.34 13.67
C ARG A 156 1.57 19.46 14.93
N GLU A 157 2.84 19.10 14.82
CA GLU A 157 3.94 19.47 15.73
C GLU A 157 5.23 19.09 14.96
N ALA A 158 6.15 19.96 14.55
CA ALA A 158 6.50 21.31 14.93
C ALA A 158 6.99 22.12 13.69
N ARG A 159 7.32 23.39 13.94
CA ARG A 159 7.77 24.42 12.99
C ARG A 159 8.72 23.89 11.89
N GLY A 160 8.34 24.11 10.63
CA GLY A 160 9.23 24.07 9.47
C GLY A 160 9.40 22.69 8.82
N GLY A 161 8.52 22.36 7.87
CA GLY A 161 8.73 21.22 6.97
C GLY A 161 7.46 20.40 6.76
N SER A 162 6.74 20.69 5.69
CA SER A 162 5.63 19.88 5.18
C SER A 162 6.04 18.42 5.02
N CYS A 163 5.15 17.48 5.39
CA CYS A 163 4.88 16.22 4.66
C CYS A 163 3.79 15.44 5.43
N GLY A 164 2.52 15.76 5.16
CA GLY A 164 1.40 14.93 5.60
C GLY A 164 1.42 13.59 4.87
N VAL A 165 0.88 12.56 5.52
CA VAL A 165 0.67 11.23 4.94
C VAL A 165 0.14 11.38 3.51
N VAL A 166 0.80 10.67 2.58
CA VAL A 166 0.74 10.70 1.11
C VAL A 166 1.71 11.65 0.38
N ALA A 167 2.33 12.65 0.99
CA ALA A 167 3.41 13.42 0.36
C ALA A 167 4.74 13.13 1.07
N VAL A 168 5.56 12.18 0.63
CA VAL A 168 7.02 12.18 0.81
C VAL A 168 7.59 11.38 -0.37
N LEU A 169 8.14 12.08 -1.37
CA LEU A 169 9.10 11.63 -2.40
C LEU A 169 8.96 12.50 -3.65
N ILE A 170 9.45 13.74 -3.56
CA ILE A 170 10.04 14.41 -4.73
C ILE A 170 11.39 14.90 -4.25
N GLY A 171 12.45 14.30 -4.78
CA GLY A 171 13.81 14.80 -4.61
C GLY A 171 13.86 16.25 -5.10
N ARG A 172 14.31 17.15 -4.25
CA ARG A 172 14.75 18.47 -4.69
C ARG A 172 16.05 18.28 -5.48
N GLY A 173 15.93 18.07 -6.78
CA GLY A 173 16.98 18.44 -7.72
C GLY A 173 17.04 19.96 -7.75
N ARG A 174 18.08 20.52 -7.15
CA ARG A 174 18.41 21.94 -7.29
C ARG A 174 18.97 22.14 -8.70
N SER A 175 18.40 23.07 -9.45
CA SER A 175 19.13 23.77 -10.52
C SER A 175 20.19 24.68 -9.93
#